data_AF-A0AA40JJ85-F1
#
_entry.id   AF-A0AA40JJ85-F1
#
_cell.length_a   1.000
_cell.length_b   1.000
_cell.length_c   1.000
_cell.angle_alpha   90.00
_cell.angle_beta   90.00
_cell.angle_gamma   90.00
#
_symmetry.space_group_name_H-M   'P 1'
#
loop_
_entity.id
_entity.type
_entity.pdbx_description
1 polymer ?
#
loop_
_entity_poly.entity_id
_entity_poly.type
_entity_poly.pdbx_seq_one_letter_code
_entity_poly.pdbx_strand_id
1 'polypeptide(L)'
;MSYPTDELMIEGITEDHFAISHESGIRRHISVHEVDGDMLFTLPPGWTAEQINAAIAVYKRGFSHGEKFGAASAQRIVREALGIIH
;
A
#
# COMPACT_ATOMS: atom_id res chain seq x y z
N MET A 1 3.22 -4.90 -29.41
CA MET A 1 3.41 -5.83 -28.29
C MET A 1 2.54 -5.34 -27.16
N SER A 2 1.44 -6.02 -26.85
CA SER A 2 0.67 -5.75 -25.63
C SER A 2 1.33 -6.53 -24.52
N TYR A 3 2.04 -5.84 -23.63
CA TYR A 3 2.40 -6.46 -22.36
C TYR A 3 1.08 -6.70 -21.62
N PRO A 4 0.77 -7.94 -21.18
CA PRO A 4 -0.32 -8.11 -20.23
C PRO A 4 0.09 -7.31 -18.99
N THR A 5 -0.67 -6.25 -18.74
CA THR A 5 -0.62 -5.56 -17.46
C THR A 5 -1.38 -6.49 -16.51
N ASP A 6 -0.66 -7.45 -15.91
CA ASP A 6 -1.18 -8.27 -14.81
C ASP A 6 -1.29 -7.37 -13.57
N GLU A 7 -2.24 -6.45 -13.62
CA GLU A 7 -2.75 -5.69 -12.50
C GLU A 7 -3.82 -6.55 -11.83
N LEU A 8 -3.48 -7.10 -10.67
CA LEU A 8 -4.38 -7.97 -9.91
C LEU A 8 -4.88 -7.23 -8.68
N MET A 9 -6.20 -7.03 -8.62
CA MET A 9 -6.83 -6.49 -7.43
C MET A 9 -6.73 -7.52 -6.30
N ILE A 10 -6.28 -7.07 -5.13
CA ILE A 10 -6.17 -7.91 -3.94
C ILE A 10 -7.50 -7.84 -3.19
N GLU A 11 -8.13 -8.98 -2.99
CA GLU A 11 -9.38 -9.12 -2.24
C GLU A 11 -9.14 -9.05 -0.72
N GLY A 12 -10.20 -8.75 0.05
CA GLY A 12 -10.15 -8.73 1.51
C GLY A 12 -9.46 -7.49 2.10
N ILE A 13 -9.37 -6.41 1.32
CA ILE A 13 -8.89 -5.10 1.79
C ILE A 13 -10.00 -4.39 2.58
N THR A 14 -9.59 -3.64 3.59
CA THR A 14 -10.47 -2.85 4.47
C THR A 14 -11.43 -1.99 3.65
N GLU A 15 -12.67 -1.85 4.14
CA GLU A 15 -13.67 -0.97 3.53
C GLU A 15 -13.09 0.44 3.26
N ASP A 16 -13.52 1.03 2.14
CA ASP A 16 -13.03 2.30 1.56
C ASP A 16 -11.63 2.28 0.93
N HIS A 17 -10.99 1.11 0.80
CA HIS A 17 -9.64 0.97 0.23
C HIS A 17 -9.60 -0.17 -0.78
N PHE A 18 -8.71 -0.07 -1.76
CA PHE A 18 -8.35 -1.18 -2.63
C PHE A 18 -6.85 -1.23 -2.87
N ALA A 19 -6.34 -2.44 -3.12
CA ALA A 19 -4.94 -2.66 -3.42
C ALA A 19 -4.79 -3.37 -4.76
N ILE A 20 -3.82 -2.93 -5.55
CA ILE A 20 -3.51 -3.48 -6.88
C ILE A 20 -2.07 -3.96 -6.86
N SER A 21 -1.86 -5.25 -7.15
CA SER A 21 -0.53 -5.80 -7.38
C SER A 21 -0.10 -5.53 -8.81
N HIS A 22 1.06 -4.90 -8.96
CA HIS A 22 1.74 -4.66 -10.23
C HIS A 22 2.86 -5.68 -10.37
N GLU A 23 2.56 -6.82 -10.99
CA GLU A 23 3.54 -7.91 -11.19
C GLU A 23 4.34 -7.74 -12.51
N SER A 24 3.91 -6.81 -13.37
CA SER A 24 4.51 -6.50 -14.66
C SER A 24 5.44 -5.28 -14.58
N GLY A 25 6.62 -5.35 -15.21
CA GLY A 25 7.59 -4.25 -15.30
C GLY A 25 8.89 -4.45 -14.51
N ILE A 26 9.75 -3.41 -14.49
CA ILE A 26 11.11 -3.46 -13.89
C ILE A 26 11.06 -3.48 -12.35
N ARG A 27 9.97 -2.98 -11.74
CA ARG A 27 9.76 -3.00 -10.28
C ARG A 27 8.37 -3.49 -9.94
N ARG A 28 8.31 -4.71 -9.40
CA ARG A 28 7.08 -5.27 -8.81
C ARG A 28 6.75 -4.51 -7.53
N HIS A 29 5.49 -4.17 -7.34
CA HIS A 29 5.01 -3.46 -6.17
C HIS A 29 3.49 -3.58 -6.05
N ILE A 30 2.95 -3.26 -4.87
CA ILE A 30 1.51 -3.17 -4.62
C ILE A 30 1.18 -1.70 -4.38
N SER A 31 0.19 -1.15 -5.09
CA SER A 31 -0.32 0.20 -4.86
C SER A 31 -1.61 0.14 -4.05
N VAL A 32 -1.69 0.91 -2.97
CA VAL A 32 -2.89 1.04 -2.13
C VAL A 32 -3.56 2.39 -2.41
N HIS A 33 -4.87 2.35 -2.63
CA HIS A 33 -5.69 3.51 -3.00
C HIS A 33 -6.89 3.64 -2.07
N GLU A 34 -7.38 4.87 -1.92
CA GLU A 34 -8.73 5.12 -1.39
C GLU A 34 -9.79 4.83 -2.45
N VAL A 35 -11.03 4.59 -2.02
CA VAL A 35 -12.20 4.37 -2.89
C VAL A 35 -12.41 5.49 -3.91
N ASP A 36 -11.99 6.71 -3.58
CA ASP A 36 -12.05 7.88 -4.47
C ASP A 36 -11.02 7.82 -5.62
N GLY A 37 -10.11 6.84 -5.60
CA GLY A 37 -9.10 6.60 -6.63
C GLY A 37 -7.74 7.26 -6.33
N ASP A 38 -7.61 7.93 -5.19
CA ASP A 38 -6.35 8.55 -4.77
C ASP A 38 -5.36 7.50 -4.22
N MET A 39 -4.15 7.48 -4.77
CA MET A 39 -3.08 6.58 -4.31
C MET A 39 -2.52 7.07 -2.97
N LEU A 40 -2.60 6.22 -1.95
CA LEU A 40 -2.08 6.52 -0.61
C LEU A 40 -0.59 6.24 -0.51
N PHE A 41 -0.18 5.00 -0.82
CA PHE A 41 1.20 4.54 -0.72
C PHE A 41 1.43 3.27 -1.54
N THR A 42 2.71 2.93 -1.71
CA THR A 42 3.13 1.68 -2.35
C THR A 42 3.83 0.75 -1.36
N LEU A 43 3.67 -0.54 -1.57
CA LEU A 43 4.23 -1.63 -0.79
C LEU A 43 5.09 -2.54 -1.70
N PRO A 44 6.06 -3.27 -1.13
CA PRO A 44 6.72 -4.36 -1.83
C PRO A 44 5.73 -5.42 -2.33
N PRO A 45 6.08 -6.22 -3.35
CA PRO A 45 5.24 -7.30 -3.83
C PRO A 45 5.16 -8.45 -2.80
N GLY A 46 4.16 -9.32 -2.95
CA GLY A 46 4.02 -10.54 -2.14
C GLY A 46 3.39 -10.37 -0.76
N TRP A 47 2.80 -9.21 -0.48
CA TRP A 47 2.07 -8.98 0.77
C TRP A 47 0.67 -9.57 0.73
N THR A 48 0.24 -10.09 1.87
CA THR A 48 -1.12 -10.61 2.06
C THR A 48 -2.11 -9.47 2.38
N ALA A 49 -3.40 -9.70 2.14
CA ALA A 49 -4.46 -8.75 2.48
C ALA A 49 -4.42 -8.32 3.95
N GLU A 50 -4.14 -9.23 4.88
CA GLU A 50 -4.00 -8.93 6.30
C GLU A 50 -2.85 -7.93 6.59
N GLN A 51 -1.69 -8.13 5.95
CA GLN A 51 -0.53 -7.24 6.10
C GLN A 51 -0.80 -5.86 5.46
N ILE A 52 -1.49 -5.83 4.33
CA ILE A 52 -1.90 -4.58 3.68
C ILE A 52 -2.88 -3.82 4.58
N ASN A 53 -3.86 -4.50 5.16
CA ASN A 53 -4.80 -3.91 6.12
C ASN A 53 -4.10 -3.37 7.37
N ALA A 54 -3.10 -4.09 7.89
CA ALA A 54 -2.27 -3.60 8.99
C ALA A 54 -1.53 -2.31 8.61
N ALA A 55 -0.97 -2.22 7.39
CA ALA A 55 -0.34 -1.01 6.89
C ALA A 55 -1.33 0.15 6.71
N ILE A 56 -2.54 -0.11 6.21
CA ILE A 56 -3.62 0.88 6.12
C ILE A 56 -4.00 1.40 7.51
N ALA A 57 -4.12 0.53 8.50
CA ALA A 57 -4.45 0.93 9.87
C ALA A 57 -3.36 1.82 10.49
N VAL A 58 -2.09 1.50 10.27
CA VAL A 58 -0.95 2.34 10.69
C VAL A 58 -0.97 3.68 9.97
N TYR A 59 -1.23 3.69 8.66
CA TYR A 59 -1.36 4.90 7.87
C TYR A 59 -2.49 5.81 8.38
N LYS A 60 -3.71 5.28 8.55
CA LYS A 60 -4.86 6.02 9.09
C LYS A 60 -4.57 6.59 10.47
N ARG A 61 -3.89 5.82 11.33
CA ARG A 61 -3.47 6.30 12.65
C ARG A 61 -2.47 7.45 12.53
N GLY A 62 -1.49 7.37 11.64
CA GLY A 62 -0.54 8.47 11.39
C GLY A 62 -1.21 9.72 10.81
N PHE A 63 -2.11 9.56 9.84
CA PHE A 63 -2.83 10.65 9.17
C PHE A 63 -3.78 11.40 10.10
N SER A 64 -4.53 10.68 10.94
CA SER A 64 -5.48 11.27 11.92
C SER A 64 -4.82 12.14 12.99
N HIS A 65 -3.51 12.03 13.21
CA HIS A 65 -2.77 12.87 14.17
C HIS A 65 -2.28 14.19 13.56
N GLY A 66 -2.65 14.52 12.32
CA GLY A 66 -2.51 15.87 11.76
C GLY A 66 -1.10 16.26 11.29
N GLU A 67 -0.18 15.31 11.15
CA GLU A 67 1.13 15.63 10.60
C GLU A 67 1.01 15.86 9.08
N LYS A 68 1.29 17.09 8.64
CA LYS A 68 1.52 17.46 7.23
C LYS A 68 2.72 16.73 6.57
N PHE A 69 3.32 15.78 7.28
CA PHE A 69 4.33 14.82 6.83
C PHE A 69 3.83 13.35 6.88
N GLY A 70 2.53 13.15 7.10
CA GLY A 70 1.91 11.89 7.53
C GLY A 70 2.15 10.72 6.58
N ALA A 71 2.20 10.93 5.27
CA ALA A 71 2.47 9.86 4.32
C ALA A 71 3.92 9.34 4.41
N ALA A 72 4.91 10.23 4.53
CA ALA A 72 6.32 9.84 4.62
C ALA A 72 6.66 9.20 5.97
N SER A 73 6.13 9.75 7.07
CA SER A 73 6.25 9.16 8.42
C SER A 73 5.50 7.84 8.53
N ALA A 74 4.28 7.73 7.99
CA ALA A 74 3.54 6.46 7.99
C ALA A 74 4.24 5.40 7.15
N GLN A 75 4.71 5.73 5.94
CA GLN A 75 5.50 4.80 5.13
C GLN A 75 6.78 4.37 5.86
N ARG A 76 7.43 5.27 6.62
CA ARG A 76 8.59 4.92 7.45
C ARG A 76 8.21 4.00 8.60
N ILE A 77 7.15 4.30 9.35
CA ILE A 77 6.68 3.47 10.47
C ILE A 77 6.22 2.10 9.98
N VAL A 78 5.56 2.02 8.82
CA VAL A 78 5.20 0.76 8.18
C VAL A 78 6.47 -0.02 7.80
N ARG A 79 7.48 0.63 7.21
CA ARG A 79 8.77 -0.01 6.92
C ARG A 79 9.47 -0.51 8.20
N GLU A 80 9.55 0.31 9.24
CA GLU A 80 10.15 -0.05 10.54
C GLU A 80 9.38 -1.20 11.23
N ALA A 81 8.05 -1.11 11.31
CA ALA A 81 7.19 -2.11 11.95
C ALA A 81 7.27 -3.49 11.29
N LEU A 82 7.65 -3.54 10.01
CA LEU A 82 7.79 -4.76 9.23
C LEU A 82 9.24 -5.22 9.08
N GLY A 83 10.18 -4.57 9.78
CA GLY A 83 11.60 -4.92 9.71
C GLY A 83 12.22 -4.69 8.34
N ILE A 84 11.61 -3.85 7.49
CA ILE A 84 12.19 -3.39 6.22
C ILE A 84 13.18 -2.28 6.56
N ILE A 85 14.25 -2.66 7.26
CA ILE A 85 15.40 -1.82 7.57
C ILE A 85 16.49 -2.21 6.57
N HIS A 86 16.84 -1.29 5.69
CA HIS A 86 18.09 -1.33 4.94
C HIS A 86 18.84 -0.03 5.19
#